data_AF-A0A6B2SRQ6-F1
#
_entry.id   AF-A0A6B2SRQ6-F1
#
_cell.length_a   1.000
_cell.length_b   1.000
_cell.length_c   1.000
_cell.angle_alpha   90.00
_cell.angle_beta   90.00
_cell.angle_gamma   90.00
#
_symmetry.space_group_name_H-M   'P 1'
#
loop_
_entity.id
_entity.type
_entity.pdbx_description
1 polymer ?
#
loop_
_entity_poly.entity_id
_entity_poly.type
_entity_poly.pdbx_seq_one_letter_code
_entity_poly.pdbx_strand_id
1 'polypeptide(L)'
;MNTEKGPGTGAEEHYAIVPRRVSFEWDGTPLHWIPDEPTATHVINVLHLLLPAGERWFVKVFKEGLPLITDPVLRADVKGFMGQEATHSVQHAHVLDHLAAQHLDTTAFTKYVDFLFEKLLGERPPLGAPVPTQEWLRFRLSIIAAIEQFTAVLGNWVLHAEGLDRAGSDEVMLDLLRWHGAEEVEHRAVAFDMFQHCGGRGLPRYARRVAGMTVTAPVMLYLWVWGTACLIRHDPRLAGRPRYSLAEHNRAVGKGLLPTWRELGTAIPRYLRRSYHPSQEGSLRKAVEYLAQSPAARVAAGAIGRTATA
;
A
#
# COMPACT_ATOMS: atom_id res chain seq x y z
N MET A 1 10.93 -41.49 -34.89
CA MET A 1 10.14 -40.32 -35.31
C MET A 1 9.67 -39.65 -34.03
N ASN A 2 10.50 -38.74 -33.51
CA ASN A 2 10.23 -37.96 -32.31
C ASN A 2 9.27 -36.84 -32.68
N THR A 3 8.14 -36.73 -31.98
CA THR A 3 7.31 -35.52 -31.99
C THR A 3 7.50 -34.81 -30.66
N GLU A 4 8.12 -33.64 -30.76
CA GLU A 4 8.37 -32.70 -29.67
C GLU A 4 7.03 -32.23 -29.07
N LYS A 5 6.92 -32.32 -27.73
CA LYS A 5 5.96 -31.52 -26.97
C LYS A 5 6.53 -30.11 -26.85
N GLY A 6 5.80 -29.13 -27.35
CA GLY A 6 6.13 -27.71 -27.22
C GLY A 6 6.23 -27.26 -25.75
N PRO A 7 6.92 -26.12 -25.49
CA PRO A 7 7.20 -25.66 -24.15
C PRO A 7 5.90 -25.23 -23.47
N GLY A 8 5.61 -25.84 -22.33
CA GLY A 8 4.52 -25.45 -21.46
C GLY A 8 4.67 -23.99 -21.03
N THR A 9 3.54 -23.30 -20.96
CA THR A 9 3.37 -21.99 -20.33
C THR A 9 4.01 -22.03 -18.94
N GLY A 10 5.08 -21.23 -18.75
CA GLY A 10 5.85 -21.19 -17.52
C GLY A 10 4.96 -20.88 -16.33
N ALA A 11 4.94 -21.79 -15.35
CA ALA A 11 4.63 -21.40 -13.99
C ALA A 11 5.72 -20.40 -13.59
N GLU A 12 5.34 -19.15 -13.27
CA GLU A 12 6.25 -18.24 -12.59
C GLU A 12 6.78 -18.98 -11.35
N GLU A 13 8.10 -19.16 -11.27
CA GLU A 13 8.74 -19.72 -10.07
C GLU A 13 8.28 -18.91 -8.86
N HIS A 14 7.89 -19.61 -7.79
CA HIS A 14 7.49 -18.98 -6.53
C HIS A 14 8.65 -18.07 -6.07
N TYR A 15 8.38 -16.76 -6.05
CA TYR A 15 9.35 -15.75 -5.65
C TYR A 15 9.19 -15.47 -4.16
N ALA A 16 10.27 -15.67 -3.40
CA ALA A 16 10.25 -15.50 -1.96
C ALA A 16 10.16 -14.02 -1.56
N ILE A 17 9.20 -13.69 -0.70
CA ILE A 17 9.02 -12.34 -0.16
C ILE A 17 9.98 -12.13 1.01
N VAL A 18 10.93 -11.21 0.84
CA VAL A 18 12.01 -10.97 1.80
C VAL A 18 11.98 -9.51 2.27
N PRO A 19 11.84 -9.25 3.58
CA PRO A 19 11.93 -7.89 4.13
C PRO A 19 13.32 -7.28 3.92
N ARG A 20 13.35 -6.03 3.46
CA ARG A 20 14.58 -5.26 3.22
C ARG A 20 14.68 -4.14 4.25
N ARG A 21 15.79 -4.05 4.98
CA ARG A 21 16.01 -2.99 5.98
C ARG A 21 16.55 -1.71 5.31
N VAL A 22 15.67 -0.98 4.64
CA VAL A 22 15.99 0.27 3.96
C VAL A 22 16.01 1.47 4.91
N SER A 23 16.66 2.55 4.49
CA SER A 23 16.65 3.86 5.14
C SER A 23 16.73 4.95 4.08
N PHE A 24 16.16 6.13 4.37
CA PHE A 24 16.13 7.27 3.47
C PHE A 24 16.61 8.53 4.20
N GLU A 25 17.35 9.39 3.50
CA GLU A 25 17.92 10.63 4.03
C GLU A 25 17.06 11.83 3.61
N TRP A 26 16.32 12.43 4.54
CA TRP A 26 15.25 13.39 4.25
C TRP A 26 15.69 14.86 4.25
N ASP A 27 16.89 15.19 4.73
CA ASP A 27 17.34 16.58 4.98
C ASP A 27 17.20 17.51 3.75
N GLY A 28 17.32 16.96 2.54
CA GLY A 28 17.19 17.70 1.28
C GLY A 28 15.78 17.73 0.67
N THR A 29 14.87 16.86 1.10
CA THR A 29 13.58 16.67 0.45
C THR A 29 12.63 17.84 0.77
N PRO A 30 12.16 18.61 -0.22
CA PRO A 30 11.28 19.75 0.04
C PRO A 30 9.84 19.31 0.35
N LEU A 31 9.10 20.16 1.07
CA LEU A 31 7.67 19.94 1.38
C LEU A 31 6.84 19.66 0.11
N HIS A 32 7.07 20.47 -0.94
CA HIS A 32 6.58 20.21 -2.29
C HIS A 32 7.67 19.48 -3.06
N TRP A 33 7.72 18.17 -2.88
CA TRP A 33 8.66 17.30 -3.57
C TRP A 33 8.30 17.07 -5.05
N ILE A 34 7.10 17.48 -5.48
CA ILE A 34 6.79 17.71 -6.90
C ILE A 34 6.82 19.23 -7.12
N PRO A 35 7.81 19.77 -7.86
CA PRO A 35 7.94 21.20 -8.10
C PRO A 35 6.65 21.81 -8.68
N ASP A 36 6.19 22.93 -8.10
CA ASP A 36 5.01 23.70 -8.53
C ASP A 36 3.67 22.93 -8.56
N GLU A 37 3.60 21.74 -7.96
CA GLU A 37 2.41 20.86 -7.98
C GLU A 37 1.94 20.48 -6.55
N PRO A 38 1.46 21.45 -5.75
CA PRO A 38 1.07 21.19 -4.36
C PRO A 38 -0.11 20.22 -4.25
N THR A 39 -1.04 20.22 -5.22
CA THR A 39 -2.16 19.27 -5.22
C THR A 39 -1.67 17.84 -5.44
N ALA A 40 -0.80 17.60 -6.43
CA ALA A 40 -0.26 16.26 -6.67
C ALA A 40 0.58 15.77 -5.47
N THR A 41 1.47 16.64 -4.98
CA THR A 41 2.30 16.38 -3.79
C THR A 41 1.42 15.94 -2.62
N HIS A 42 0.40 16.72 -2.27
CA HIS A 42 -0.40 16.43 -1.08
C HIS A 42 -1.38 15.28 -1.26
N VAL A 43 -1.89 15.04 -2.48
CA VAL A 43 -2.69 13.82 -2.75
C VAL A 43 -1.86 12.57 -2.51
N ILE A 44 -0.59 12.56 -2.92
CA ILE A 44 0.32 11.43 -2.69
C ILE A 44 0.73 11.38 -1.22
N ASN A 45 1.00 12.52 -0.57
CA ASN A 45 1.40 12.56 0.83
C ASN A 45 0.38 11.92 1.78
N VAL A 46 -0.91 11.85 1.40
CA VAL A 46 -1.92 11.11 2.18
C VAL A 46 -1.51 9.66 2.45
N LEU A 47 -0.75 9.02 1.55
CA LEU A 47 -0.16 7.70 1.78
C LEU A 47 0.61 7.64 3.10
N HIS A 48 1.50 8.62 3.35
CA HIS A 48 2.30 8.67 4.57
C HIS A 48 1.46 8.88 5.83
N LEU A 49 0.25 9.45 5.71
CA LEU A 49 -0.66 9.64 6.84
C LEU A 49 -1.51 8.39 7.14
N LEU A 50 -1.71 7.51 6.16
CA LEU A 50 -2.56 6.33 6.27
C LEU A 50 -1.77 5.05 6.56
N LEU A 51 -0.72 4.82 5.78
CA LEU A 51 0.04 3.58 5.75
C LEU A 51 0.64 3.22 7.12
N PRO A 52 1.30 4.12 7.88
CA PRO A 52 1.92 3.72 9.14
C PRO A 52 0.94 3.04 10.11
N ALA A 53 -0.25 3.60 10.29
CA ALA A 53 -1.28 3.02 11.15
C ALA A 53 -1.91 1.76 10.54
N GLY A 54 -2.19 1.78 9.23
CA GLY A 54 -2.78 0.67 8.49
C GLY A 54 -1.91 -0.59 8.50
N GLU A 55 -0.63 -0.46 8.18
CA GLU A 55 0.32 -1.57 8.05
C GLU A 55 0.68 -2.15 9.43
N ARG A 56 0.79 -1.31 10.48
CA ARG A 56 0.85 -1.81 11.87
C ARG A 56 -0.37 -2.65 12.21
N TRP A 57 -1.55 -2.22 11.74
CA TRP A 57 -2.79 -2.96 11.94
C TRP A 57 -2.82 -4.25 11.11
N PHE A 58 -2.31 -4.26 9.87
CA PHE A 58 -2.17 -5.48 9.06
C PHE A 58 -1.36 -6.54 9.80
N VAL A 59 -0.18 -6.15 10.31
CA VAL A 59 0.70 -7.04 11.08
C VAL A 59 -0.02 -7.59 12.33
N LYS A 60 -0.81 -6.79 13.04
CA LYS A 60 -1.59 -7.23 14.21
C LYS A 60 -2.65 -8.27 13.82
N VAL A 61 -3.46 -7.99 12.80
CA VAL A 61 -4.52 -8.90 12.34
C VAL A 61 -3.94 -10.19 11.74
N PHE A 62 -2.85 -10.09 10.99
CA PHE A 62 -2.21 -11.27 10.38
C PHE A 62 -1.57 -12.17 11.44
N LYS A 63 -1.05 -11.61 12.56
CA LYS A 63 -0.63 -12.43 13.72
C LYS A 63 -1.77 -13.27 14.29
N GLU A 64 -2.99 -12.73 14.35
CA GLU A 64 -4.16 -13.50 14.81
C GLU A 64 -4.53 -14.64 13.86
N GLY A 65 -4.39 -14.41 12.55
CA GLY A 65 -4.71 -15.41 11.53
C GLY A 65 -3.60 -16.43 11.26
N LEU A 66 -2.33 -16.09 11.48
CA LEU A 66 -1.16 -16.92 11.17
C LEU A 66 -1.19 -18.35 11.76
N PRO A 67 -1.74 -18.59 12.98
CA PRO A 67 -1.93 -19.95 13.50
C PRO A 67 -2.94 -20.80 12.72
N LEU A 68 -3.86 -20.16 11.99
CA LEU A 68 -4.94 -20.82 11.24
C LEU A 68 -4.51 -21.29 9.84
N ILE A 69 -3.32 -20.88 9.38
CA ILE A 69 -2.79 -21.24 8.06
C ILE A 69 -2.22 -22.67 8.11
N THR A 70 -2.73 -23.54 7.25
CA THR A 70 -2.26 -24.92 7.11
C THR A 70 -1.28 -25.11 5.95
N ASP A 71 -1.25 -24.19 4.99
CA ASP A 71 -0.33 -24.21 3.85
C ASP A 71 1.04 -23.62 4.26
N PRO A 72 2.14 -24.40 4.22
CA PRO A 72 3.45 -23.91 4.62
C PRO A 72 4.00 -22.81 3.72
N VAL A 73 3.64 -22.78 2.42
CA VAL A 73 4.09 -21.74 1.48
C VAL A 73 3.40 -20.42 1.81
N LEU A 74 2.07 -20.42 1.89
CA LEU A 74 1.30 -19.24 2.29
C LEU A 74 1.75 -18.73 3.67
N ARG A 75 2.07 -19.63 4.60
CA ARG A 75 2.57 -19.24 5.92
C ARG A 75 3.92 -18.52 5.86
N ALA A 76 4.81 -18.94 4.95
CA ALA A 76 6.08 -18.26 4.73
C ALA A 76 5.86 -16.88 4.08
N ASP A 77 5.01 -16.81 3.06
CA ASP A 77 4.68 -15.57 2.35
C ASP A 77 4.03 -14.54 3.27
N VAL A 78 3.08 -14.95 4.12
CA VAL A 78 2.46 -14.09 5.15
C VAL A 78 3.50 -13.56 6.15
N LYS A 79 4.51 -14.35 6.50
CA LYS A 79 5.60 -13.86 7.37
C LYS A 79 6.50 -12.85 6.65
N GLY A 80 6.79 -13.09 5.38
CA GLY A 80 7.54 -12.15 4.53
C GLY A 80 6.82 -10.81 4.41
N PHE A 81 5.54 -10.86 4.01
CA PHE A 81 4.61 -9.72 3.98
C PHE A 81 4.65 -8.94 5.30
N MET A 82 4.38 -9.59 6.43
CA MET A 82 4.37 -8.91 7.74
C MET A 82 5.70 -8.22 8.09
N GLY A 83 6.84 -8.70 7.57
CA GLY A 83 8.13 -8.06 7.77
C GLY A 83 8.36 -6.86 6.85
N GLN A 84 7.87 -6.91 5.60
CA GLN A 84 7.88 -5.78 4.67
C GLN A 84 6.98 -4.66 5.20
N GLU A 85 5.72 -4.98 5.53
CA GLU A 85 4.74 -4.05 6.12
C GLU A 85 5.26 -3.34 7.39
N ALA A 86 5.96 -4.09 8.25
CA ALA A 86 6.57 -3.49 9.44
C ALA A 86 7.66 -2.47 9.08
N THR A 87 8.38 -2.70 7.98
CA THR A 87 9.40 -1.77 7.47
C THR A 87 8.76 -0.59 6.76
N HIS A 88 7.78 -0.81 5.88
CA HIS A 88 6.99 0.25 5.22
C HIS A 88 6.47 1.25 6.25
N SER A 89 5.88 0.73 7.33
CA SER A 89 5.25 1.56 8.36
C SER A 89 6.24 2.52 9.01
N VAL A 90 7.47 2.05 9.25
CA VAL A 90 8.55 2.85 9.81
C VAL A 90 9.02 3.91 8.82
N GLN A 91 9.23 3.55 7.56
CA GLN A 91 9.72 4.52 6.55
C GLN A 91 8.69 5.59 6.25
N HIS A 92 7.41 5.23 6.15
CA HIS A 92 6.33 6.21 5.99
C HIS A 92 6.15 7.09 7.24
N ALA A 93 6.41 6.58 8.44
CA ALA A 93 6.42 7.39 9.66
C ALA A 93 7.56 8.43 9.67
N HIS A 94 8.75 8.09 9.15
CA HIS A 94 9.83 9.06 8.98
C HIS A 94 9.45 10.21 8.04
N VAL A 95 8.65 9.94 7.00
CA VAL A 95 8.09 11.02 6.16
C VAL A 95 7.15 11.92 6.96
N LEU A 96 6.33 11.37 7.87
CA LEU A 96 5.49 12.21 8.74
C LEU A 96 6.30 13.11 9.66
N ASP A 97 7.38 12.58 10.24
CA ASP A 97 8.30 13.36 11.08
C ASP A 97 8.94 14.50 10.26
N HIS A 98 9.32 14.22 9.01
CA HIS A 98 9.87 15.21 8.08
C HIS A 98 8.85 16.30 7.72
N LEU A 99 7.61 15.92 7.40
CA LEU A 99 6.53 16.88 7.14
C LEU A 99 6.27 17.78 8.36
N ALA A 100 6.31 17.21 9.57
CA ALA A 100 6.16 17.95 10.82
C ALA A 100 7.33 18.92 11.06
N ALA A 101 8.57 18.51 10.76
CA ALA A 101 9.76 19.38 10.82
C ALA A 101 9.66 20.57 9.84
N GLN A 102 8.92 20.41 8.75
CA GLN A 102 8.59 21.45 7.78
C GLN A 102 7.32 22.25 8.13
N HIS A 103 6.83 22.11 9.37
CA HIS A 103 5.67 22.81 9.93
C HIS A 103 4.31 22.46 9.29
N LEU A 104 4.17 21.27 8.71
CA LEU A 104 2.88 20.75 8.25
C LEU A 104 2.17 19.96 9.36
N ASP A 105 1.10 20.51 9.92
CA ASP A 105 0.34 19.81 10.97
C ASP A 105 -0.58 18.72 10.38
N THR A 106 -0.28 17.47 10.72
CA THR A 106 -1.03 16.27 10.33
C THR A 106 -1.78 15.63 11.51
N THR A 107 -1.64 16.18 12.72
CA THR A 107 -1.98 15.53 14.00
C THR A 107 -3.46 15.12 14.09
N ALA A 108 -4.37 16.01 13.67
CA ALA A 108 -5.80 15.72 13.76
C ALA A 108 -6.21 14.56 12.85
N PHE A 109 -5.59 14.46 11.67
CA PHE A 109 -5.86 13.40 10.71
C PHE A 109 -5.27 12.08 11.18
N THR A 110 -3.99 12.06 11.59
CA THR A 110 -3.32 10.83 12.05
C THR A 110 -3.99 10.25 13.29
N LYS A 111 -4.42 11.09 14.25
CA LYS A 111 -5.23 10.63 15.40
C LYS A 111 -6.54 9.96 15.01
N TYR A 112 -7.22 10.47 13.97
CA TYR A 112 -8.45 9.84 13.48
C TYR A 112 -8.16 8.49 12.83
N VAL A 113 -7.09 8.39 12.04
CA VAL A 113 -6.66 7.15 11.38
C VAL A 113 -6.26 6.10 12.42
N ASP A 114 -5.50 6.49 13.44
CA ASP A 114 -5.17 5.61 14.57
C ASP A 114 -6.44 5.12 15.28
N PHE A 115 -7.39 6.01 15.54
CA PHE A 115 -8.68 5.62 16.13
C PHE A 115 -9.45 4.63 15.25
N LEU A 116 -9.49 4.84 13.92
CA LEU A 116 -10.12 3.94 12.97
C LEU A 116 -9.52 2.52 13.06
N PHE A 117 -8.20 2.39 12.98
CA PHE A 117 -7.56 1.07 12.97
C PHE A 117 -7.48 0.42 14.35
N GLU A 118 -7.24 1.19 15.42
CA GLU A 118 -7.06 0.63 16.77
C GLU A 118 -8.37 0.40 17.51
N LYS A 119 -9.41 1.20 17.24
CA LYS A 119 -10.69 1.11 17.96
C LYS A 119 -11.81 0.58 17.09
N LEU A 120 -12.01 1.10 15.89
CA LEU A 120 -13.12 0.65 15.04
C LEU A 120 -12.84 -0.68 14.35
N LEU A 121 -11.59 -0.92 13.95
CA LEU A 121 -11.12 -2.17 13.34
C LEU A 121 -10.20 -2.98 14.27
N GLY A 122 -10.17 -2.65 15.56
CA GLY A 122 -9.32 -3.30 16.55
C GLY A 122 -9.68 -4.76 16.83
N GLU A 123 -9.11 -5.34 17.89
CA GLU A 123 -9.30 -6.77 18.24
C GLU A 123 -10.76 -7.15 18.53
N ARG A 124 -11.54 -6.20 19.04
CA ARG A 124 -12.95 -6.41 19.38
C ARG A 124 -13.86 -5.64 18.43
N PRO A 125 -15.04 -6.18 18.09
CA PRO A 125 -16.05 -5.44 17.35
C PRO A 125 -16.38 -4.10 18.03
N PRO A 126 -16.54 -3.01 17.28
CA PRO A 126 -16.84 -1.71 17.85
C PRO A 126 -18.24 -1.70 18.50
N LEU A 127 -18.42 -0.79 19.47
CA LEU A 127 -19.71 -0.50 20.09
C LEU A 127 -20.41 -1.71 20.74
N GLY A 128 -19.66 -2.76 21.10
CA GLY A 128 -20.22 -3.96 21.73
C GLY A 128 -21.06 -4.82 20.78
N ALA A 129 -20.86 -4.70 19.46
CA ALA A 129 -21.59 -5.49 18.49
C ALA A 129 -21.42 -7.00 18.77
N PRO A 130 -22.51 -7.80 18.78
CA PRO A 130 -22.48 -9.22 19.16
C PRO A 130 -21.96 -10.10 18.01
N VAL A 131 -20.75 -9.81 17.52
CA VAL A 131 -20.08 -10.54 16.44
C VAL A 131 -19.08 -11.52 17.04
N PRO A 132 -19.14 -12.83 16.70
CA PRO A 132 -18.15 -13.79 17.16
C PRO A 132 -16.73 -13.40 16.77
N THR A 133 -15.75 -13.64 17.65
CA THR A 133 -14.34 -13.27 17.43
C THR A 133 -13.80 -13.77 16.08
N GLN A 134 -14.14 -15.01 15.70
CA GLN A 134 -13.70 -15.58 14.42
C GLN A 134 -14.33 -14.87 13.22
N GLU A 135 -15.60 -14.47 13.30
CA GLU A 135 -16.27 -13.73 12.24
C GLU A 135 -15.71 -12.31 12.11
N TRP A 136 -15.37 -11.69 13.24
CA TRP A 136 -14.70 -10.40 13.25
C TRP A 136 -13.30 -10.45 12.62
N LEU A 137 -12.51 -11.47 12.92
CA LEU A 137 -11.23 -11.71 12.24
C LEU A 137 -11.41 -11.89 10.73
N ARG A 138 -12.37 -12.72 10.30
CA ARG A 138 -12.65 -12.94 8.87
C ARG A 138 -13.03 -11.67 8.12
N PHE A 139 -13.79 -10.78 8.78
CA PHE A 139 -14.14 -9.49 8.23
C PHE A 139 -12.93 -8.56 8.14
N ARG A 140 -12.11 -8.46 9.19
CA ARG A 140 -10.87 -7.65 9.15
C ARG A 140 -9.90 -8.14 8.06
N LEU A 141 -9.76 -9.45 7.88
CA LEU A 141 -8.98 -10.02 6.77
C LEU A 141 -9.53 -9.63 5.39
N SER A 142 -10.86 -9.53 5.24
CA SER A 142 -11.46 -9.09 3.97
C SER A 142 -11.27 -7.60 3.70
N ILE A 143 -11.18 -6.79 4.75
CA ILE A 143 -10.82 -5.37 4.67
C ILE A 143 -9.36 -5.21 4.24
N ILE A 144 -8.43 -5.96 4.84
CA ILE A 144 -7.00 -5.93 4.45
C ILE A 144 -6.86 -6.32 2.97
N ALA A 145 -7.44 -7.45 2.55
CA ALA A 145 -7.41 -7.87 1.15
C ALA A 145 -8.01 -6.83 0.18
N ALA A 146 -8.98 -6.03 0.63
CA ALA A 146 -9.55 -4.95 -0.17
C ALA A 146 -8.68 -3.69 -0.19
N ILE A 147 -7.94 -3.36 0.88
CA ILE A 147 -6.98 -2.25 0.89
C ILE A 147 -5.79 -2.59 0.01
N GLU A 148 -5.26 -3.80 0.15
CA GLU A 148 -4.12 -4.34 -0.61
C GLU A 148 -4.38 -4.37 -2.12
N GLN A 149 -5.65 -4.52 -2.50
CA GLN A 149 -6.05 -4.37 -3.88
C GLN A 149 -5.74 -2.98 -4.45
N PHE A 150 -5.95 -1.93 -3.66
CA PHE A 150 -5.68 -0.55 -4.08
C PHE A 150 -4.19 -0.24 -3.99
N THR A 151 -3.49 -0.69 -2.95
CA THR A 151 -2.03 -0.49 -2.83
C THR A 151 -1.27 -1.18 -3.96
N ALA A 152 -1.65 -2.41 -4.36
CA ALA A 152 -1.06 -3.06 -5.53
C ALA A 152 -1.29 -2.28 -6.84
N VAL A 153 -2.46 -1.66 -7.01
CA VAL A 153 -2.76 -0.80 -8.18
C VAL A 153 -1.94 0.49 -8.14
N LEU A 154 -1.81 1.13 -6.98
CA LEU A 154 -1.01 2.34 -6.79
C LEU A 154 0.50 2.06 -6.93
N GLY A 155 0.97 0.93 -6.39
CA GLY A 155 2.34 0.45 -6.50
C GLY A 155 2.72 0.17 -7.95
N ASN A 156 1.84 -0.50 -8.69
CA ASN A 156 2.05 -0.64 -10.13
C ASN A 156 2.03 0.71 -10.86
N TRP A 157 1.12 1.63 -10.51
CA TRP A 157 1.07 2.96 -11.13
C TRP A 157 2.37 3.75 -10.93
N VAL A 158 2.90 3.83 -9.70
CA VAL A 158 4.07 4.67 -9.40
C VAL A 158 5.35 4.16 -10.06
N LEU A 159 5.46 2.84 -10.28
CA LEU A 159 6.53 2.23 -11.08
C LEU A 159 6.49 2.64 -12.56
N HIS A 160 5.36 3.14 -13.06
CA HIS A 160 5.14 3.56 -14.44
C HIS A 160 4.88 5.07 -14.59
N ALA A 161 4.93 5.83 -13.49
CA ALA A 161 4.55 7.22 -13.46
C ALA A 161 5.66 8.15 -14.01
N GLU A 162 5.91 8.07 -15.31
CA GLU A 162 6.91 8.93 -15.99
C GLU A 162 6.59 10.43 -15.87
N GLY A 163 5.34 10.79 -15.55
CA GLY A 163 4.96 12.18 -15.27
C GLY A 163 5.70 12.74 -14.06
N LEU A 164 5.96 11.92 -13.04
CA LEU A 164 6.71 12.33 -11.85
C LEU A 164 8.19 12.58 -12.18
N ASP A 165 8.79 11.77 -13.05
CA ASP A 165 10.17 11.96 -13.53
C ASP A 165 10.29 13.26 -14.34
N ARG A 166 9.37 13.48 -15.28
CA ARG A 166 9.35 14.70 -16.11
C ARG A 166 9.12 15.97 -15.30
N ALA A 167 8.42 15.87 -14.17
CA ALA A 167 8.19 17.00 -13.27
C ALA A 167 9.43 17.37 -12.44
N GLY A 168 10.51 16.58 -12.48
CA GLY A 168 11.69 16.81 -11.65
C GLY A 168 11.39 16.59 -10.17
N SER A 169 10.61 15.55 -9.87
CA SER A 169 10.24 15.22 -8.49
C SER A 169 11.45 14.76 -7.68
N ASP A 170 11.44 15.01 -6.37
CA ASP A 170 12.53 14.64 -5.45
C ASP A 170 12.88 13.14 -5.52
N GLU A 171 14.17 12.85 -5.71
CA GLU A 171 14.65 11.48 -5.93
C GLU A 171 14.47 10.58 -4.71
N VAL A 172 14.62 11.12 -3.49
CA VAL A 172 14.46 10.34 -2.24
C VAL A 172 13.01 9.95 -2.05
N MET A 173 12.08 10.89 -2.25
CA MET A 173 10.65 10.60 -2.16
C MET A 173 10.21 9.60 -3.24
N LEU A 174 10.70 9.74 -4.48
CA LEU A 174 10.41 8.79 -5.55
C LEU A 174 10.98 7.40 -5.26
N ASP A 175 12.19 7.30 -4.68
CA ASP A 175 12.75 6.01 -4.32
C ASP A 175 11.91 5.31 -3.25
N LEU A 176 11.47 6.03 -2.20
CA LEU A 176 10.58 5.45 -1.18
C LEU A 176 9.26 4.96 -1.80
N LEU A 177 8.60 5.80 -2.61
CA LEU A 177 7.30 5.45 -3.18
C LEU A 177 7.39 4.26 -4.15
N ARG A 178 8.46 4.18 -4.95
CA ARG A 178 8.68 3.09 -5.90
C ARG A 178 9.22 1.83 -5.24
N TRP A 179 10.04 1.94 -4.19
CA TRP A 179 10.46 0.80 -3.37
C TRP A 179 9.24 0.14 -2.73
N HIS A 180 8.42 0.92 -2.02
CA HIS A 180 7.19 0.42 -1.45
C HIS A 180 6.27 -0.12 -2.55
N GLY A 181 6.02 0.65 -3.61
CA GLY A 181 5.17 0.21 -4.72
C GLY A 181 5.64 -1.08 -5.41
N ALA A 182 6.94 -1.35 -5.44
CA ALA A 182 7.48 -2.62 -5.93
C ALA A 182 7.23 -3.77 -4.95
N GLU A 183 7.40 -3.56 -3.65
CA GLU A 183 7.05 -4.57 -2.64
C GLU A 183 5.53 -4.85 -2.64
N GLU A 184 4.68 -3.84 -2.84
CA GLU A 184 3.23 -4.02 -3.05
C GLU A 184 2.90 -4.94 -4.22
N VAL A 185 3.67 -4.87 -5.29
CA VAL A 185 3.53 -5.78 -6.44
C VAL A 185 4.14 -7.15 -6.12
N GLU A 186 5.24 -7.22 -5.37
CA GLU A 186 5.89 -8.46 -4.93
C GLU A 186 4.92 -9.33 -4.11
N HIS A 187 4.20 -8.72 -3.17
CA HIS A 187 3.29 -9.42 -2.25
C HIS A 187 1.79 -9.29 -2.54
N ARG A 188 1.42 -8.72 -3.69
CA ARG A 188 0.03 -8.41 -4.13
C ARG A 188 -1.04 -9.49 -3.87
N ALA A 189 -0.65 -10.77 -3.87
CA ALA A 189 -1.56 -11.88 -3.67
C ALA A 189 -1.72 -12.30 -2.20
N VAL A 190 -0.75 -12.00 -1.33
CA VAL A 190 -0.64 -12.59 0.01
C VAL A 190 -1.85 -12.29 0.88
N ALA A 191 -2.31 -11.03 0.93
CA ALA A 191 -3.46 -10.67 1.73
C ALA A 191 -4.76 -11.30 1.23
N PHE A 192 -4.90 -11.42 -0.10
CA PHE A 192 -6.04 -12.09 -0.70
C PHE A 192 -6.02 -13.59 -0.40
N ASP A 193 -4.87 -14.24 -0.51
CA ASP A 193 -4.71 -15.66 -0.24
C ASP A 193 -4.90 -15.98 1.23
N MET A 194 -4.40 -15.12 2.12
CA MET A 194 -4.69 -15.15 3.55
C MET A 194 -6.19 -15.10 3.83
N PHE A 195 -6.89 -14.14 3.20
CA PHE A 195 -8.35 -14.05 3.31
C PHE A 195 -9.05 -15.28 2.69
N GLN A 196 -8.58 -15.81 1.57
CA GLN A 196 -9.18 -16.98 0.93
C GLN A 196 -9.04 -18.24 1.80
N HIS A 197 -7.90 -18.37 2.48
CA HIS A 197 -7.56 -19.47 3.37
C HIS A 197 -8.34 -19.38 4.69
N CYS A 198 -8.34 -18.22 5.35
CA CYS A 198 -8.90 -18.05 6.71
C CYS A 198 -10.34 -17.48 6.73
N GLY A 199 -10.81 -16.87 5.63
CA GLY A 199 -12.08 -16.15 5.50
C GLY A 199 -13.35 -17.02 5.46
N GLY A 200 -13.21 -18.33 5.64
CA GLY A 200 -14.30 -19.31 5.53
C GLY A 200 -14.40 -19.93 4.13
N ARG A 201 -15.59 -20.41 3.74
CA ARG A 201 -15.79 -21.11 2.46
C ARG A 201 -17.07 -20.64 1.76
N GLY A 202 -17.16 -20.90 0.45
CA GLY A 202 -18.37 -20.74 -0.35
C GLY A 202 -18.93 -19.31 -0.39
N LEU A 203 -20.27 -19.21 -0.47
CA LEU A 203 -20.98 -17.94 -0.57
C LEU A 203 -20.72 -16.99 0.61
N PRO A 204 -20.66 -17.44 1.90
CA PRO A 204 -20.33 -16.54 2.99
C PRO A 204 -18.97 -15.86 2.85
N ARG A 205 -17.93 -16.57 2.38
CA ARG A 205 -16.61 -15.94 2.12
C ARG A 205 -16.73 -14.88 1.02
N TYR A 206 -17.41 -15.19 -0.07
CA TYR A 206 -17.63 -14.21 -1.14
C TYR A 206 -18.43 -12.99 -0.65
N ALA A 207 -19.45 -13.17 0.17
CA ALA A 207 -20.19 -12.07 0.77
C ALA A 207 -19.30 -11.18 1.65
N ARG A 208 -18.38 -11.75 2.44
CA ARG A 208 -17.38 -10.97 3.20
C ARG A 208 -16.41 -10.22 2.31
N ARG A 209 -16.02 -10.78 1.16
CA ARG A 209 -15.20 -10.10 0.15
C ARG A 209 -15.90 -8.84 -0.38
N VAL A 210 -17.18 -8.99 -0.74
CA VAL A 210 -18.02 -7.87 -1.19
C VAL A 210 -18.15 -6.84 -0.07
N ALA A 211 -18.52 -7.26 1.14
CA ALA A 211 -18.67 -6.37 2.29
C ALA A 211 -17.37 -5.62 2.61
N GLY A 212 -16.22 -6.29 2.57
CA GLY A 212 -14.91 -5.69 2.76
C GLY A 212 -14.67 -4.56 1.76
N MET A 213 -14.83 -4.83 0.46
CA MET A 213 -14.68 -3.81 -0.58
C MET A 213 -15.71 -2.67 -0.47
N THR A 214 -16.96 -2.99 -0.13
CA THR A 214 -18.04 -2.01 0.06
C THR A 214 -17.77 -1.06 1.22
N VAL A 215 -17.06 -1.51 2.27
CA VAL A 215 -16.62 -0.64 3.37
C VAL A 215 -15.34 0.10 3.01
N THR A 216 -14.33 -0.62 2.49
CA THR A 216 -13.01 -0.07 2.20
C THR A 216 -13.05 1.05 1.16
N ALA A 217 -13.69 0.83 -0.01
CA ALA A 217 -13.66 1.80 -1.10
C ALA A 217 -14.19 3.20 -0.74
N PRO A 218 -15.39 3.37 -0.14
CA PRO A 218 -15.88 4.69 0.24
C PRO A 218 -15.09 5.30 1.41
N VAL A 219 -14.64 4.49 2.37
CA VAL A 219 -13.83 5.00 3.49
C VAL A 219 -12.47 5.49 2.99
N MET A 220 -11.80 4.75 2.11
CA MET A 220 -10.55 5.19 1.49
C MET A 220 -10.74 6.46 0.67
N LEU A 221 -11.78 6.53 -0.16
CA LEU A 221 -12.07 7.75 -0.94
C LEU A 221 -12.29 8.96 -0.02
N TYR A 222 -13.07 8.79 1.05
CA TYR A 222 -13.31 9.83 2.04
C TYR A 222 -12.00 10.28 2.71
N LEU A 223 -11.19 9.35 3.21
CA LEU A 223 -9.91 9.62 3.84
C LEU A 223 -8.94 10.32 2.89
N TRP A 224 -8.93 9.94 1.61
CA TRP A 224 -8.07 10.58 0.60
C TRP A 224 -8.45 12.03 0.35
N VAL A 225 -9.74 12.29 0.14
CA VAL A 225 -10.27 13.64 -0.08
C VAL A 225 -10.05 14.52 1.15
N TRP A 226 -10.38 13.99 2.34
CA TRP A 226 -10.21 14.71 3.60
C TRP A 226 -8.74 14.95 3.93
N GLY A 227 -7.88 13.95 3.76
CA GLY A 227 -6.43 14.05 4.01
C GLY A 227 -5.78 15.07 3.09
N THR A 228 -6.09 15.02 1.79
CA THR A 228 -5.59 16.01 0.83
C THR A 228 -6.05 17.42 1.21
N ALA A 229 -7.34 17.58 1.56
CA ALA A 229 -7.87 18.88 1.98
C ALA A 229 -7.23 19.38 3.29
N CYS A 230 -6.92 18.48 4.23
CA CYS A 230 -6.23 18.78 5.47
C CYS A 230 -4.80 19.26 5.20
N LEU A 231 -4.03 18.53 4.40
CA LEU A 231 -2.65 18.86 4.05
C LEU A 231 -2.56 20.21 3.32
N ILE A 232 -3.39 20.42 2.28
CA ILE A 232 -3.43 21.70 1.57
C ILE A 232 -3.82 22.85 2.50
N ARG A 233 -4.74 22.63 3.45
CA ARG A 233 -5.19 23.66 4.39
C ARG A 233 -4.12 24.05 5.40
N HIS A 234 -3.30 23.11 5.85
CA HIS A 234 -2.24 23.35 6.85
C HIS A 234 -0.88 23.64 6.22
N ASP A 235 -0.78 23.66 4.89
CA ASP A 235 0.45 23.95 4.19
C ASP A 235 0.93 25.40 4.44
N PRO A 236 2.09 25.61 5.09
CA PRO A 236 2.60 26.94 5.40
C PRO A 236 3.02 27.73 4.15
N ARG A 237 3.30 27.06 3.02
CA ARG A 237 3.70 27.69 1.76
C ARG A 237 2.53 28.19 0.92
N LEU A 238 1.30 27.78 1.24
CA LEU A 238 0.11 28.13 0.46
C LEU A 238 -0.64 29.38 0.96
N ALA A 239 -0.22 30.01 2.08
CA ALA A 239 -0.58 31.37 2.51
C ALA A 239 -2.02 31.87 2.19
N GLY A 240 -3.05 31.01 2.35
CA GLY A 240 -4.47 31.38 2.17
C GLY A 240 -5.13 31.08 0.81
N ARG A 241 -4.50 30.37 -0.14
CA ARG A 241 -5.11 29.80 -1.38
C ARG A 241 -4.44 28.46 -1.75
N PRO A 242 -5.02 27.53 -2.52
CA PRO A 242 -6.43 27.23 -2.81
C PRO A 242 -6.97 26.17 -1.83
N ARG A 243 -8.29 25.88 -1.88
CA ARG A 243 -8.84 24.65 -1.29
C ARG A 243 -8.59 23.50 -2.26
N TYR A 244 -8.47 22.28 -1.75
CA TYR A 244 -8.51 21.09 -2.59
C TYR A 244 -9.72 21.17 -3.55
N SER A 245 -9.47 20.99 -4.85
CA SER A 245 -10.52 21.04 -5.86
C SER A 245 -10.34 19.91 -6.87
N LEU A 246 -11.46 19.41 -7.38
CA LEU A 246 -11.46 18.37 -8.41
C LEU A 246 -10.80 18.85 -9.72
N ALA A 247 -10.85 20.15 -10.01
CA ALA A 247 -10.22 20.72 -11.19
C ALA A 247 -8.69 20.62 -11.13
N GLU A 248 -8.09 21.00 -10.01
CA GLU A 248 -6.63 20.86 -9.80
C GLU A 248 -6.20 19.40 -9.73
N HIS A 249 -7.01 18.54 -9.10
CA HIS A 249 -6.76 17.09 -9.10
C HIS A 249 -6.75 16.53 -10.54
N ASN A 250 -7.75 16.87 -11.35
CA ASN A 250 -7.83 16.41 -12.74
C ASN A 250 -6.71 17.01 -13.61
N ARG A 251 -6.23 18.22 -13.31
CA ARG A 251 -5.05 18.79 -13.96
C ARG A 251 -3.80 17.96 -13.66
N ALA A 252 -3.59 17.59 -12.39
CA ALA A 252 -2.48 16.72 -12.00
C ALA A 252 -2.57 15.32 -12.65
N VAL A 253 -3.77 14.74 -12.75
CA VAL A 253 -4.02 13.50 -13.51
C VAL A 253 -3.65 13.68 -14.98
N GLY A 254 -4.06 14.79 -15.61
CA GLY A 254 -3.74 15.10 -17.01
C GLY A 254 -2.24 15.26 -17.30
N LYS A 255 -1.46 15.66 -16.28
CA LYS A 255 0.01 15.72 -16.33
C LYS A 255 0.69 14.37 -16.06
N GLY A 256 -0.07 13.35 -15.67
CA GLY A 256 0.46 12.03 -15.28
C GLY A 256 1.10 12.01 -13.88
N LEU A 257 0.74 12.96 -13.02
CA LEU A 257 1.27 13.06 -11.64
C LEU A 257 0.43 12.29 -10.63
N LEU A 258 -0.79 11.89 -11.00
CA LEU A 258 -1.72 11.11 -10.19
C LEU A 258 -2.35 10.00 -11.04
N PRO A 259 -2.76 8.87 -10.42
CA PRO A 259 -3.49 7.82 -11.12
C PRO A 259 -4.84 8.35 -11.61
N THR A 260 -5.31 7.82 -12.74
CA THR A 260 -6.61 8.20 -13.28
C THR A 260 -7.75 7.63 -12.42
N TRP A 261 -8.88 8.35 -12.37
CA TRP A 261 -10.10 7.84 -11.75
C TRP A 261 -10.56 6.50 -12.33
N ARG A 262 -10.26 6.26 -13.62
CA ARG A 262 -10.55 4.99 -14.29
C ARG A 262 -9.69 3.85 -13.76
N GLU A 263 -8.39 4.05 -13.58
CA GLU A 263 -7.50 3.02 -13.02
C GLU A 263 -7.96 2.61 -11.61
N LEU A 264 -8.22 3.60 -10.74
CA LEU A 264 -8.72 3.34 -9.39
C LEU A 264 -10.11 2.70 -9.40
N GLY A 265 -11.04 3.26 -10.18
CA GLY A 265 -12.44 2.80 -10.23
C GLY A 265 -12.59 1.41 -10.83
N THR A 266 -11.74 1.01 -11.79
CA THR A 266 -11.76 -0.32 -12.40
C THR A 266 -11.15 -1.41 -11.52
N ALA A 267 -10.41 -1.05 -10.46
CA ALA A 267 -9.92 -2.01 -9.46
C ALA A 267 -11.08 -2.72 -8.72
N ILE A 268 -12.15 -1.99 -8.41
CA ILE A 268 -13.32 -2.52 -7.67
C ILE A 268 -14.03 -3.65 -8.44
N PRO A 269 -14.56 -3.44 -9.66
CA PRO A 269 -15.24 -4.50 -10.39
C PRO A 269 -14.30 -5.63 -10.79
N ARG A 270 -12.99 -5.39 -10.98
CA ARG A 270 -12.01 -6.46 -11.18
C ARG A 270 -11.90 -7.33 -9.93
N TYR A 271 -11.68 -6.73 -8.77
CA TYR A 271 -11.61 -7.42 -7.49
C TYR A 271 -12.89 -8.16 -7.14
N LEU A 272 -14.07 -7.75 -7.61
CA LEU A 272 -15.31 -8.48 -7.31
C LEU A 272 -15.57 -9.66 -8.26
N ARG A 273 -14.80 -9.84 -9.33
CA ARG A 273 -14.97 -11.00 -10.23
C ARG A 273 -14.66 -12.30 -9.49
N ARG A 274 -15.47 -13.33 -9.72
CA ARG A 274 -15.29 -14.65 -9.09
C ARG A 274 -13.99 -15.35 -9.50
N SER A 275 -13.53 -15.12 -10.73
CA SER A 275 -12.28 -15.67 -11.27
C SER A 275 -11.05 -14.83 -10.93
N TYR A 276 -11.21 -13.72 -10.20
CA TYR A 276 -10.11 -12.80 -9.91
C TYR A 276 -9.11 -13.39 -8.93
N HIS A 277 -7.83 -13.19 -9.25
CA HIS A 277 -6.69 -13.38 -8.34
C HIS A 277 -5.72 -12.20 -8.49
N PRO A 278 -5.19 -11.59 -7.40
CA PRO A 278 -4.31 -10.43 -7.51
C PRO A 278 -2.96 -10.68 -8.18
N SER A 279 -2.55 -11.94 -8.36
CA SER A 279 -1.31 -12.25 -9.09
C SER A 279 -1.29 -11.67 -10.51
N GLN A 280 -2.44 -11.33 -11.09
CA GLN A 280 -2.54 -10.66 -12.39
C GLN A 280 -2.32 -9.13 -12.34
N GLU A 281 -2.18 -8.52 -11.16
CA GLU A 281 -1.96 -7.09 -11.00
C GLU A 281 -0.48 -6.75 -11.07
N GLY A 282 -0.11 -5.76 -11.88
CA GLY A 282 1.30 -5.38 -12.06
C GLY A 282 2.20 -6.48 -12.61
N SER A 283 3.50 -6.17 -12.71
CA SER A 283 4.51 -7.10 -13.23
C SER A 283 5.55 -7.38 -12.16
N LEU A 284 5.58 -8.62 -11.67
CA LEU A 284 6.58 -9.07 -10.69
C LEU A 284 8.00 -8.81 -11.21
N ARG A 285 8.26 -9.11 -12.49
CA ARG A 285 9.55 -8.83 -13.13
C ARG A 285 9.95 -7.35 -12.99
N LYS A 286 9.06 -6.41 -13.30
CA LYS A 286 9.36 -4.98 -13.18
C LYS A 286 9.59 -4.55 -11.73
N ALA A 287 8.80 -5.08 -10.80
CA ALA A 287 8.99 -4.80 -9.38
C ALA A 287 10.38 -5.25 -8.90
N VAL A 288 10.77 -6.48 -9.24
CA VAL A 288 12.10 -7.02 -8.91
C VAL A 288 13.22 -6.24 -9.60
N GLU A 289 13.03 -5.87 -10.87
CA GLU A 289 13.98 -5.00 -11.61
C GLU A 289 14.19 -3.66 -10.91
N TYR A 290 13.11 -3.02 -10.43
CA TYR A 290 13.22 -1.77 -9.67
C TYR A 290 13.92 -1.98 -8.34
N LEU A 291 13.53 -3.01 -7.57
CA LEU A 291 14.13 -3.32 -6.26
C LEU A 291 15.64 -3.58 -6.36
N ALA A 292 16.12 -4.14 -7.47
CA ALA A 292 17.54 -4.33 -7.73
C ALA A 292 18.30 -3.02 -7.98
N GLN A 293 17.61 -1.97 -8.41
CA GLN A 293 18.19 -0.67 -8.78
C GLN A 293 17.96 0.41 -7.73
N SER A 294 16.94 0.28 -6.87
CA SER A 294 16.61 1.21 -5.80
C SER A 294 17.85 1.53 -4.94
N PRO A 295 18.26 2.82 -4.86
CA PRO A 295 19.34 3.26 -4.00
C PRO A 295 19.22 2.72 -2.56
N ALA A 296 18.05 2.87 -1.93
CA ALA A 296 17.83 2.43 -0.56
C ALA A 296 17.93 0.89 -0.42
N ALA A 297 17.36 0.14 -1.35
CA ALA A 297 17.44 -1.34 -1.34
C ALA A 297 18.87 -1.85 -1.55
N ARG A 298 19.65 -1.22 -2.43
CA ARG A 298 21.05 -1.58 -2.69
C ARG A 298 21.95 -1.32 -1.48
N VAL A 299 21.75 -0.21 -0.77
CA VAL A 299 22.47 0.10 0.47
C VAL A 299 22.17 -0.96 1.53
N ALA A 300 20.89 -1.32 1.70
CA ALA A 300 20.46 -2.36 2.63
C ALA A 300 21.10 -3.73 2.33
N ALA A 301 21.09 -4.16 1.06
CA ALA A 301 21.70 -5.42 0.64
C ALA A 301 23.23 -5.43 0.88
N GLY A 302 23.92 -4.33 0.60
CA GLY A 302 25.36 -4.19 0.85
C GLY A 302 25.72 -4.23 2.34
N ALA A 303 24.86 -3.73 3.23
CA ALA A 303 25.06 -3.79 4.67
C ALA A 303 24.98 -5.23 5.21
N ILE A 304 24.04 -6.04 4.71
CA ILE A 304 23.92 -7.46 5.05
C ILE A 304 25.17 -8.24 4.61
N GLY A 305 25.66 -8.01 3.39
CA GLY A 305 26.87 -8.66 2.88
C GLY A 305 28.10 -8.42 3.76
N ARG A 306 28.31 -7.18 4.24
CA ARG A 306 29.42 -6.85 5.16
C ARG A 306 29.29 -7.50 6.53
N THR A 307 28.07 -7.65 7.03
CA THR A 307 27.82 -8.26 8.35
C THR A 307 27.97 -9.78 8.30
N ALA A 308 27.74 -10.42 7.16
CA ALA A 308 27.93 -11.87 6.97
C ALA A 308 29.39 -12.28 6.74
N THR A 309 30.27 -11.33 6.37
CA THR A 309 31.70 -11.56 6.15
C THR A 309 32.59 -11.13 7.32
N ALA A 310 32.00 -10.57 8.39
CA ALA A 310 32.67 -10.14 9.61
C ALA A 310 32.43 -11.15 10.73
#